data_AF-A0A6G3X1X4-F1
#
_entry.id   AF-A0A6G3X1X4-F1
#
_cell.length_a   1.000
_cell.length_b   1.000
_cell.length_c   1.000
_cell.angle_alpha   90.00
_cell.angle_beta   90.00
_cell.angle_gamma   90.00
#
_symmetry.space_group_name_H-M   'P 1'
#
loop_
_entity.id
_entity.type
_entity.pdbx_description
1 polymer ?
#
loop_
_entity_poly.entity_id
_entity_poly.type
_entity_poly.pdbx_seq_one_letter_code
_entity_poly.pdbx_strand_id
1 'polypeptide(L)'
;SQLADQVDEAVSLVSYHLRKLADHGLIEPAEGPGTDGRERWWQPSSRGLTFSDEDFDDAPDRAAVYAAAGRMSFDQHVELYRAHQDARHTWDAEWRSASWSAENLLRLTAEELASLGREMGALIDRYEEAGRAREEAGDTAGRESVALHTYGFPFRP
;
A
#
# COMPACT_ATOMS: atom_id res chain seq x y z
N SER A 1 -15.61 -16.40 4.31
CA SER A 1 -15.70 -17.09 3.01
C SER A 1 -15.12 -16.22 1.91
N GLN A 2 -15.63 -15.01 1.68
CA GLN A 2 -15.26 -14.16 0.53
C GLN A 2 -13.75 -14.00 0.25
N LEU A 3 -12.93 -13.63 1.24
CA LEU A 3 -11.49 -13.51 1.03
C LEU A 3 -10.80 -14.85 0.73
N ALA A 4 -11.29 -15.93 1.34
CA ALA A 4 -10.77 -17.28 1.10
C ALA A 4 -11.10 -17.77 -0.32
N ASP A 5 -12.29 -17.42 -0.80
CA ASP A 5 -12.71 -17.70 -2.18
C ASP A 5 -11.91 -16.88 -3.20
N GLN A 6 -11.48 -15.66 -2.86
CA GLN A 6 -10.65 -14.81 -3.73
C GLN A 6 -9.20 -15.28 -3.88
N VAL A 7 -8.64 -15.88 -2.83
CA VAL A 7 -7.24 -16.38 -2.84
C VAL A 7 -7.15 -17.89 -3.09
N ASP A 8 -8.28 -18.55 -3.34
CA ASP A 8 -8.39 -20.01 -3.54
C ASP A 8 -7.75 -20.82 -2.39
N GLU A 9 -8.04 -20.43 -1.15
CA GLU A 9 -7.44 -21.03 0.06
C GLU A 9 -8.49 -21.41 1.12
N ALA A 10 -8.08 -22.25 2.07
CA ALA A 10 -8.95 -22.65 3.16
C ALA A 10 -9.32 -21.48 4.09
N VAL A 11 -10.60 -21.36 4.46
CA VAL A 11 -11.12 -20.32 5.38
C VAL A 11 -10.33 -20.24 6.70
N SER A 12 -9.92 -21.39 7.25
CA SER A 12 -9.14 -21.47 8.49
C SER A 12 -7.74 -20.86 8.33
N LEU A 13 -7.09 -21.07 7.19
CA LEU A 13 -5.76 -20.55 6.86
C LEU A 13 -5.82 -19.04 6.63
N VAL A 14 -6.78 -18.57 5.83
CA VAL A 14 -6.99 -17.14 5.59
C VAL A 14 -7.33 -16.41 6.90
N SER A 15 -8.16 -17.00 7.76
CA SER A 15 -8.46 -16.41 9.07
C SER A 15 -7.22 -16.31 9.96
N TYR A 16 -6.29 -17.27 9.89
CA TYR A 16 -5.03 -17.22 10.61
C TYR A 16 -4.13 -16.09 10.10
N HIS A 17 -3.97 -15.95 8.78
CA HIS A 17 -3.14 -14.91 8.20
C HIS A 17 -3.72 -13.50 8.42
N LEU A 18 -5.04 -13.31 8.31
CA LEU A 18 -5.66 -12.01 8.62
C LEU A 18 -5.40 -11.58 10.07
N ARG A 19 -5.47 -12.50 11.03
CA ARG A 19 -5.08 -12.19 12.42
C ARG A 19 -3.62 -11.79 12.52
N LYS A 20 -2.72 -12.49 11.83
CA LYS A 20 -1.29 -12.12 11.81
C LYS A 20 -1.06 -10.74 11.20
N LEU A 21 -1.71 -10.43 10.08
CA LEU A 21 -1.63 -9.11 9.47
C LEU A 21 -2.14 -8.02 10.43
N ALA A 22 -3.21 -8.29 11.16
CA ALA A 22 -3.74 -7.37 12.17
C ALA A 22 -2.82 -7.20 13.39
N ASP A 23 -2.22 -8.30 13.88
CA ASP A 23 -1.23 -8.26 14.97
C ASP A 23 -0.02 -7.40 14.60
N HIS A 24 0.32 -7.34 13.31
CA HIS A 24 1.39 -6.50 12.75
C HIS A 24 0.91 -5.12 12.27
N GLY A 25 -0.36 -4.77 12.52
CA GLY A 25 -0.92 -3.45 12.20
C GLY A 25 -1.07 -3.16 10.71
N LEU A 26 -1.07 -4.19 9.86
CA LEU A 26 -1.19 -4.06 8.39
C LEU A 26 -2.65 -3.96 7.93
N ILE A 27 -3.55 -4.52 8.73
CA ILE A 27 -5.00 -4.43 8.53
C ILE A 27 -5.65 -4.15 9.87
N GLU A 28 -6.82 -3.53 9.84
CA GLU A 28 -7.61 -3.22 11.03
C GLU A 28 -9.06 -3.67 10.85
N PRO A 29 -9.81 -3.90 11.94
CA PRO A 29 -11.23 -4.20 11.85
C PRO A 29 -11.99 -3.05 11.18
N ALA A 30 -12.79 -3.40 10.18
CA ALA A 30 -13.67 -2.46 9.50
C ALA A 30 -15.12 -2.63 9.98
N GLU A 31 -15.93 -1.58 9.89
CA GLU A 31 -17.37 -1.70 10.03
C GLU A 31 -17.96 -2.37 8.79
N GLY A 32 -18.48 -3.58 8.94
CA GLY A 32 -19.10 -4.31 7.84
C GLY A 32 -20.56 -3.91 7.61
N PRO A 33 -21.17 -4.26 6.47
CA PRO A 33 -22.58 -4.01 6.14
C PRO A 33 -23.63 -4.69 7.06
N GLY A 34 -23.21 -5.25 8.20
CA GLY A 34 -24.03 -5.43 9.41
C GLY A 34 -25.31 -6.26 9.26
N THR A 35 -25.20 -7.59 9.35
CA THR A 35 -26.34 -8.45 9.76
C THR A 35 -25.99 -9.68 10.62
N ASP A 36 -24.78 -10.27 10.51
CA ASP A 36 -24.35 -11.43 11.33
C ASP A 36 -23.10 -11.09 12.16
N GLY A 37 -23.21 -11.19 13.50
CA GLY A 37 -22.11 -10.95 14.44
C GLY A 37 -20.96 -11.97 14.37
N ARG A 38 -21.07 -12.98 13.49
CA ARG A 38 -19.99 -13.93 13.18
C ARG A 38 -19.08 -13.46 12.04
N GLU A 39 -19.46 -12.44 11.30
CA GLU A 39 -18.64 -11.89 10.23
C GLU A 39 -17.65 -10.86 10.78
N ARG A 40 -16.39 -10.98 10.36
CA ARG A 40 -15.32 -10.04 10.73
C ARG A 40 -14.79 -9.39 9.47
N TRP A 41 -14.97 -8.08 9.40
CA TRP A 41 -14.57 -7.26 8.27
C TRP A 41 -13.22 -6.63 8.56
N TRP A 42 -12.38 -6.57 7.54
CA TRP A 42 -11.02 -6.05 7.61
C TRP A 42 -10.83 -5.01 6.52
N GLN A 43 -10.09 -3.95 6.84
CA GLN A 43 -9.61 -2.99 5.87
C GLN A 43 -8.09 -2.84 6.00
N PRO A 44 -7.38 -2.46 4.93
CA PRO A 44 -5.98 -2.05 5.05
C PRO A 44 -5.84 -0.98 6.13
N SER A 45 -4.81 -1.07 6.96
CA SER A 45 -4.45 0.07 7.80
C SER A 45 -4.12 1.25 6.89
N SER A 46 -4.51 2.46 7.27
CA SER A 46 -4.16 3.65 6.51
C SER A 46 -2.64 3.82 6.32
N ARG A 47 -1.85 3.25 7.25
CA ARG A 47 -0.39 3.22 7.19
C ARG A 47 0.07 2.31 6.05
N GLY A 48 0.79 2.89 5.11
CA GLY A 48 1.44 2.13 4.02
C GLY A 48 2.46 1.11 4.54
N LEU A 49 2.62 0.02 3.79
CA LEU A 49 3.69 -0.95 4.01
C LEU A 49 5.03 -0.36 3.56
N THR A 50 5.96 -0.18 4.50
CA THR A 50 7.36 0.15 4.19
C THR A 50 8.24 -1.02 4.61
N PHE A 51 9.15 -1.42 3.72
CA PHE A 51 10.18 -2.42 4.02
C PHE A 51 11.54 -1.73 3.87
N SER A 52 12.38 -1.81 4.91
CA SER A 52 13.79 -1.43 4.84
C SER A 52 14.65 -2.69 4.97
N ASP A 53 15.80 -2.73 4.30
CA ASP A 53 16.77 -3.82 4.49
C ASP A 53 17.23 -3.89 5.97
N GLU A 54 17.32 -2.73 6.64
CA GLU A 54 17.68 -2.61 8.07
C GLU A 54 16.67 -3.28 9.01
N ASP A 55 15.41 -3.45 8.61
CA ASP A 55 14.39 -4.14 9.42
C ASP A 55 14.73 -5.63 9.64
N PHE A 56 15.74 -6.14 8.94
CA PHE A 56 16.06 -7.57 8.85
C PHE A 56 17.49 -7.94 9.23
N ASP A 57 18.29 -6.99 9.70
CA ASP A 57 19.68 -7.23 10.14
C ASP A 57 19.78 -8.29 11.24
N ASP A 58 18.77 -8.39 12.11
CA ASP A 58 18.69 -9.36 13.22
C ASP A 58 18.16 -10.75 12.80
N ALA A 59 17.76 -10.94 11.54
CA ALA A 59 17.18 -12.19 11.05
C ALA A 59 17.67 -12.57 9.63
N PRO A 60 18.97 -12.84 9.45
CA PRO A 60 19.58 -13.10 8.14
C PRO A 60 18.97 -14.30 7.40
N ASP A 61 18.53 -15.33 8.13
CA ASP A 61 17.85 -16.50 7.55
C ASP A 61 16.49 -16.16 6.93
N ARG A 62 15.92 -15.00 7.28
CA ARG A 62 14.64 -14.49 6.75
C ARG A 62 14.82 -13.47 5.64
N ALA A 63 16.02 -12.90 5.45
CA ALA A 63 16.29 -11.87 4.45
C ALA A 63 15.86 -12.30 3.03
N ALA A 64 16.08 -13.57 2.67
CA ALA A 64 15.65 -14.11 1.37
C ALA A 64 14.11 -14.14 1.20
N VAL A 65 13.38 -14.46 2.26
CA VAL A 65 11.91 -14.48 2.26
C VAL A 65 11.36 -13.05 2.12
N TYR A 66 11.96 -12.08 2.82
CA TYR A 66 11.57 -10.68 2.72
C TYR A 66 11.90 -10.07 1.36
N ALA A 67 13.08 -10.35 0.81
CA ALA A 67 13.42 -9.94 -0.55
C ALA A 67 12.44 -10.53 -1.60
N ALA A 68 11.98 -11.77 -1.40
CA ALA A 68 10.94 -12.35 -2.24
C ALA A 68 9.59 -11.64 -2.07
N ALA A 69 9.18 -11.31 -0.84
CA ALA A 69 7.97 -10.54 -0.57
C ALA A 69 8.01 -9.13 -1.19
N GLY A 70 9.16 -8.44 -1.10
CA GLY A 70 9.37 -7.13 -1.73
C GLY A 70 9.26 -7.19 -3.26
N ARG A 71 9.82 -8.23 -3.89
CA ARG A 71 9.65 -8.47 -5.34
C ARG A 71 8.21 -8.73 -5.72
N MET A 72 7.52 -9.59 -4.97
CA MET A 72 6.09 -9.87 -5.20
C MET A 72 5.24 -8.61 -5.08
N SER A 73 5.49 -7.77 -4.07
CA SER A 73 4.83 -6.48 -3.91
C SER A 73 5.11 -5.56 -5.09
N PHE A 74 6.37 -5.48 -5.55
CA PHE A 74 6.74 -4.70 -6.73
C PHE A 74 6.00 -5.17 -7.98
N ASP A 75 5.96 -6.48 -8.24
CA ASP A 75 5.27 -7.05 -9.41
C ASP A 75 3.77 -6.72 -9.37
N GLN A 76 3.13 -6.84 -8.19
CA GLN A 76 1.74 -6.44 -8.00
C GLN A 76 1.50 -4.95 -8.30
N HIS A 77 2.41 -4.06 -7.83
CA HIS A 77 2.31 -2.63 -8.10
C HIS A 77 2.41 -2.33 -9.61
N VAL A 78 3.29 -3.05 -10.33
CA VAL A 78 3.43 -2.94 -11.78
C VAL A 78 2.16 -3.41 -12.49
N GLU A 79 1.55 -4.51 -12.04
CA GLU A 79 0.29 -5.01 -12.61
C GLU A 79 -0.87 -4.01 -12.41
N LEU A 80 -1.01 -3.46 -11.21
CA LEU A 80 -2.01 -2.43 -10.92
C LEU A 80 -1.83 -1.19 -11.80
N TYR A 81 -0.58 -0.74 -11.98
CA TYR A 81 -0.29 0.41 -12.83
C TYR A 81 -0.56 0.12 -14.31
N ARG A 82 -0.25 -1.09 -14.80
CA ARG A 82 -0.60 -1.53 -16.16
C ARG A 82 -2.11 -1.53 -16.36
N ALA A 83 -2.87 -2.09 -15.42
CA ALA A 83 -4.33 -2.10 -15.48
C ALA A 83 -4.91 -0.67 -15.48
N HIS A 84 -4.35 0.25 -14.68
CA HIS A 84 -4.72 1.67 -14.73
C HIS A 84 -4.45 2.28 -16.11
N GLN A 85 -3.28 2.02 -16.71
CA GLN A 85 -2.93 2.54 -18.04
C GLN A 85 -3.91 2.05 -19.12
N ASP A 86 -4.28 0.77 -19.10
CA ASP A 86 -5.25 0.18 -20.03
C ASP A 86 -6.64 0.80 -19.85
N ALA A 87 -7.04 1.03 -18.59
CA ALA A 87 -8.32 1.66 -18.23
C ALA A 87 -8.30 3.19 -18.27
N ARG A 88 -7.18 3.86 -18.58
CA ARG A 88 -7.02 5.31 -18.37
C ARG A 88 -8.11 6.15 -19.05
N HIS A 89 -8.64 5.70 -20.18
CA HIS A 89 -9.68 6.38 -20.94
C HIS A 89 -11.09 6.24 -20.36
N THR A 90 -11.32 5.30 -19.44
CA THR A 90 -12.62 5.09 -18.78
C THR A 90 -12.83 6.03 -17.60
N TRP A 91 -11.79 6.72 -17.14
CA TRP A 91 -11.86 7.69 -16.05
C TRP A 91 -12.34 9.06 -16.52
N ASP A 92 -13.08 9.74 -15.66
CA ASP A 92 -13.55 11.10 -15.91
C ASP A 92 -12.38 12.10 -16.10
N ALA A 93 -12.68 13.22 -16.75
CA ALA A 93 -11.66 14.19 -17.15
C ALA A 93 -10.84 14.74 -15.98
N GLU A 94 -11.47 14.93 -14.82
CA GLU A 94 -10.81 15.42 -13.61
C GLU A 94 -9.73 14.44 -13.12
N TRP A 95 -10.05 13.15 -13.03
CA TRP A 95 -9.11 12.09 -12.63
C TRP A 95 -8.00 11.86 -13.64
N ARG A 96 -8.31 11.91 -14.95
CA ARG A 96 -7.28 11.83 -16.00
C ARG A 96 -6.31 13.00 -15.96
N SER A 97 -6.77 14.19 -15.55
CA SER A 97 -5.93 15.39 -15.41
C SER A 97 -5.11 15.37 -14.11
N ALA A 98 -5.67 14.81 -13.03
CA ALA A 98 -4.98 14.69 -11.74
C ALA A 98 -3.92 13.57 -11.73
N SER A 99 -4.13 12.51 -12.53
CA SER A 99 -3.19 11.39 -12.64
C SER A 99 -1.91 11.81 -13.36
N TRP A 100 -0.75 11.55 -12.73
CA TRP A 100 0.57 11.86 -13.29
C TRP A 100 1.55 10.70 -13.02
N SER A 101 2.58 10.61 -13.86
CA SER A 101 3.75 9.75 -13.64
C SER A 101 5.00 10.56 -13.95
N ALA A 102 6.06 10.40 -13.14
CA ALA A 102 7.32 11.09 -13.34
C ALA A 102 8.49 10.14 -13.15
N GLU A 103 9.48 10.27 -14.02
CA GLU A 103 10.79 9.68 -13.85
C GLU A 103 11.76 10.80 -13.42
N ASN A 104 12.43 10.62 -12.29
CA ASN A 104 13.34 11.61 -11.72
C ASN A 104 14.74 11.00 -11.60
N LEU A 105 15.72 11.57 -12.31
CA LEU A 105 17.11 11.13 -12.27
C LEU A 105 17.95 12.12 -11.45
N LEU A 106 18.08 11.84 -10.16
CA LEU A 106 18.75 12.71 -9.19
C LEU A 106 20.21 12.28 -8.96
N ARG A 107 21.08 13.25 -8.68
CA ARG A 107 22.46 12.99 -8.21
C ARG A 107 22.53 13.35 -6.73
N LEU A 108 22.47 12.34 -5.88
CA LEU A 108 22.41 12.48 -4.43
C LEU A 108 23.52 11.64 -3.77
N THR A 109 24.00 12.10 -2.63
CA THR A 109 24.69 11.29 -1.63
C THR A 109 23.70 10.36 -0.91
N ALA A 110 24.21 9.38 -0.16
CA ALA A 110 23.36 8.48 0.64
C ALA A 110 22.54 9.24 1.70
N GLU A 111 23.12 10.26 2.32
CA GLU A 111 22.45 11.10 3.31
C GLU A 111 21.31 11.92 2.69
N GLU A 112 21.56 12.51 1.51
CA GLU A 112 20.55 13.26 0.77
C GLU A 112 19.40 12.34 0.27
N LEU A 113 19.71 11.12 -0.17
CA LEU A 113 18.70 10.12 -0.55
C LEU A 113 17.82 9.75 0.65
N ALA A 114 18.43 9.52 1.82
CA ALA A 114 17.69 9.25 3.05
C ALA A 114 16.83 10.46 3.48
N SER A 115 17.32 11.69 3.30
CA SER A 115 16.53 12.91 3.55
C SER A 115 15.33 12.99 2.63
N LEU A 116 15.51 12.78 1.33
CA LEU A 116 14.43 12.75 0.35
C LEU A 116 13.37 11.71 0.73
N GLY A 117 13.78 10.51 1.13
CA GLY A 117 12.86 9.46 1.60
C GLY A 117 12.00 9.92 2.79
N ARG A 118 12.61 10.54 3.80
CA ARG A 118 11.88 11.09 4.96
C ARG A 118 10.93 12.22 4.58
N GLU A 119 11.36 13.14 3.72
CA GLU A 119 10.55 14.28 3.27
C GLU A 119 9.35 13.82 2.44
N MET A 120 9.54 12.81 1.59
CA MET A 120 8.47 12.17 0.83
C MET A 120 7.48 11.44 1.75
N GLY A 121 7.98 10.68 2.74
CA GLY A 121 7.12 10.05 3.75
C GLY A 121 6.26 11.07 4.50
N ALA A 122 6.90 12.11 5.03
CA ALA A 122 6.21 13.19 5.73
C ALA A 122 5.21 13.95 4.85
N LEU A 123 5.45 14.03 3.53
CA LEU A 123 4.48 14.59 2.59
C LEU A 123 3.24 13.69 2.48
N ILE A 124 3.45 12.38 2.30
CA ILE A 124 2.36 11.39 2.17
C ILE A 124 1.53 11.35 3.45
N ASP A 125 2.17 11.29 4.62
CA ASP A 125 1.49 11.26 5.93
C ASP A 125 0.51 12.42 6.10
N ARG A 126 0.89 13.64 5.65
CA ARG A 126 0.00 14.82 5.71
C ARG A 126 -1.27 14.66 4.86
N TYR A 127 -1.18 14.03 3.69
CA TYR A 127 -2.34 13.79 2.84
C TYR A 127 -3.21 12.67 3.39
N GLU A 128 -2.62 11.63 3.97
CA GLU A 128 -3.34 10.55 4.65
C GLU A 128 -4.12 11.08 5.86
N GLU A 129 -3.47 11.84 6.74
CA GLU A 129 -4.10 12.45 7.92
C GLU A 129 -5.24 13.39 7.53
N ALA A 130 -5.02 14.25 6.53
CA ALA A 130 -6.05 15.14 6.02
C ALA A 130 -7.18 14.39 5.29
N GLY A 131 -6.92 13.21 4.71
CA GLY A 131 -7.94 12.33 4.14
C GLY A 131 -8.84 11.78 5.24
N ARG A 132 -8.23 11.13 6.24
CA ARG A 132 -8.93 10.55 7.40
C ARG A 132 -9.79 11.57 8.14
N ALA A 133 -9.24 12.76 8.43
CA ALA A 133 -9.98 13.82 9.11
C ALA A 133 -11.23 14.27 8.33
N ARG A 134 -11.20 14.22 6.99
CA ARG A 134 -12.35 14.55 6.15
C ARG A 134 -13.36 13.41 6.09
N GLU A 135 -12.91 12.16 6.05
CA GLU A 135 -13.78 10.99 6.17
C GLU A 135 -14.53 10.99 7.50
N GLU A 136 -13.85 11.25 8.62
CA GLU A 136 -14.45 11.40 9.95
C GLU A 136 -15.48 12.55 9.99
N ALA A 137 -15.25 13.60 9.20
CA ALA A 137 -16.19 14.71 9.05
C ALA A 137 -17.33 14.46 8.04
N GLY A 138 -17.36 13.30 7.37
CA GLY A 138 -18.35 12.93 6.36
C GLY A 138 -18.14 13.55 4.97
N ASP A 139 -16.99 14.17 4.71
CA ASP A 139 -16.62 14.77 3.43
C ASP A 139 -15.97 13.74 2.50
N THR A 140 -16.78 12.80 2.02
CA THR A 140 -16.33 11.65 1.19
C THR A 140 -16.70 11.76 -0.29
N ALA A 141 -17.45 12.79 -0.68
CA ALA A 141 -17.94 12.95 -2.04
C ALA A 141 -16.78 13.10 -3.05
N GLY A 142 -16.79 12.28 -4.11
CA GLY A 142 -15.81 12.34 -5.20
C GLY A 142 -14.39 11.87 -4.84
N ARG A 143 -14.21 11.20 -3.69
CA ARG A 143 -12.93 10.58 -3.31
C ARG A 143 -12.78 9.20 -3.94
N GLU A 144 -11.57 8.89 -4.38
CA GLU A 144 -11.20 7.57 -4.90
C GLU A 144 -9.98 7.03 -4.16
N SER A 145 -9.82 5.71 -4.19
CA SER A 145 -8.59 5.06 -3.73
C SER A 145 -7.44 5.35 -4.69
N VAL A 146 -6.37 5.96 -4.18
CA VAL A 146 -5.17 6.31 -4.96
C VAL A 146 -4.00 5.43 -4.54
N ALA A 147 -3.56 4.56 -5.45
CA ALA A 147 -2.32 3.81 -5.27
C ALA A 147 -1.11 4.66 -5.69
N LEU A 148 -0.27 5.07 -4.73
CA LEU A 148 0.97 5.80 -4.97
C LEU A 148 2.18 4.89 -4.69
N HIS A 149 3.00 4.67 -5.72
CA HIS A 149 4.25 3.92 -5.59
C HIS A 149 5.43 4.83 -5.93
N THR A 150 6.36 5.00 -4.99
CA THR A 150 7.57 5.79 -5.19
C THR A 150 8.79 4.93 -4.88
N TYR A 151 9.73 4.84 -5.81
CA TYR A 151 10.99 4.11 -5.62
C TYR A 151 12.16 5.06 -5.82
N GLY A 152 13.02 5.17 -4.81
CA GLY A 152 14.33 5.81 -4.92
C GLY A 152 15.40 4.77 -4.64
N PHE A 153 16.29 4.52 -5.59
CA PHE A 153 17.36 3.53 -5.43
C PHE A 153 18.65 4.00 -6.10
N PRO A 154 19.82 3.70 -5.50
CA PRO A 154 21.08 3.92 -6.17
C PRO A 154 21.22 2.95 -7.35
N PHE A 155 21.67 3.43 -8.51
CA PHE A 155 22.02 2.57 -9.64
C PHE A 155 23.39 2.96 -10.23
N ARG A 156 24.04 2.00 -10.87
CA ARG A 156 25.28 2.20 -11.65
C ARG A 156 25.01 1.75 -13.09
N PRO A 157 25.48 2.49 -14.11
CA PRO A 157 25.38 2.07 -15.50
C PRO A 157 26.21 0.82 -15.80
#